data_AF-A0A2X2JZ78-F1
#
_entry.id   AF-A0A2X2JZ78-F1
#
_cell.length_a   1.000
_cell.length_b   1.000
_cell.length_c   1.000
_cell.angle_alpha   90.00
_cell.angle_beta   90.00
_cell.angle_gamma   90.00
#
_symmetry.space_group_name_H-M   'P 1'
#
loop_
_entity.id
_entity.type
_entity.pdbx_description
1 polymer ?
#
loop_
_entity_poly.entity_id
_entity_poly.type
_entity_poly.pdbx_seq_one_letter_code
_entity_poly.pdbx_strand_id
1 'polypeptide(L)'
;MEDLRGRFSETSREGFLLAQDISSYSLTIVAHEAKKLMPEGGSIVATTYLGGEFAVQNYNVMGVAKASLEANVKYLALDLVQIIFALMQFQLVQSVH
;
A
#
# COMPACT_ATOMS: atom_id res chain seq x y z
N MET A 1 2.50 -17.30 4.61
CA MET A 1 1.90 -16.34 5.55
C MET A 1 0.56 -16.88 5.99
N GLU A 2 0.50 -17.38 7.22
CA GLU A 2 -0.72 -17.90 7.85
C GLU A 2 -1.79 -16.78 7.99
N ASP A 3 -1.33 -15.55 8.19
CA ASP A 3 -2.17 -14.34 8.34
C ASP A 3 -2.94 -13.92 7.07
N LEU A 4 -2.66 -14.51 5.91
CA LEU A 4 -3.37 -14.21 4.66
C LEU A 4 -4.63 -15.06 4.46
N ARG A 5 -4.80 -16.16 5.20
CA ARG A 5 -5.84 -17.17 4.95
C ARG A 5 -6.75 -17.48 6.15
N GLY A 6 -6.43 -16.96 7.35
CA GLY A 6 -7.24 -17.12 8.57
C GLY A 6 -8.32 -16.06 8.76
N ARG A 7 -8.97 -16.01 9.93
CA ARG A 7 -9.85 -14.88 10.27
C ARG A 7 -8.99 -13.64 10.52
N PHE A 8 -9.40 -12.48 9.98
CA PHE A 8 -8.65 -11.24 10.21
C PHE A 8 -8.45 -10.93 11.71
N SER A 9 -9.43 -11.25 12.57
CA SER A 9 -9.34 -11.09 14.03
C SER A 9 -8.25 -11.94 14.70
N GLU A 10 -7.71 -12.94 14.02
CA GLU A 10 -6.65 -13.83 14.50
C GLU A 10 -5.27 -13.43 13.96
N THR A 11 -5.18 -12.34 13.18
CA THR A 11 -3.91 -11.83 12.64
C THR A 11 -2.94 -11.55 13.79
N SER A 12 -1.76 -12.15 13.70
CA SER A 12 -0.68 -11.91 14.67
C SER A 12 -0.20 -10.45 14.62
N ARG A 13 0.29 -9.93 15.75
CA ARG A 13 0.88 -8.58 15.78
C ARG A 13 2.07 -8.49 14.83
N GLU A 14 2.90 -9.52 14.83
CA GLU A 14 4.09 -9.62 13.99
C GLU A 14 3.71 -9.63 12.51
N GLY A 15 2.70 -10.43 12.13
CA GLY A 15 2.18 -10.46 10.76
C GLY A 15 1.58 -9.13 10.32
N PHE A 16 0.86 -8.43 11.21
CA PHE A 16 0.35 -7.09 10.96
C PHE A 16 1.45 -6.06 10.72
N LEU A 17 2.46 -6.01 11.59
CA LEU A 17 3.57 -5.09 11.47
C LEU A 17 4.39 -5.38 10.21
N LEU A 18 4.67 -6.65 9.92
CA LEU A 18 5.39 -7.06 8.72
C LEU A 18 4.65 -6.65 7.44
N ALA A 19 3.32 -6.82 7.41
CA ALA A 19 2.49 -6.42 6.29
C ALA A 19 2.55 -4.91 6.05
N GLN A 20 2.45 -4.10 7.12
CA GLN A 20 2.52 -2.64 7.04
C GLN A 20 3.91 -2.14 6.63
N ASP A 21 4.96 -2.71 7.22
CA ASP A 21 6.34 -2.34 6.95
C ASP A 21 6.68 -2.54 5.47
N ILE A 22 6.43 -3.74 4.95
CA ILE A 22 6.77 -4.08 3.56
C ILE A 22 5.83 -3.38 2.57
N SER A 23 4.52 -3.30 2.84
CA SER A 23 3.53 -2.94 1.82
C SER A 23 3.11 -1.48 1.82
N SER A 24 3.38 -0.74 2.90
CA SER A 24 3.06 0.69 3.03
C SER A 24 4.31 1.51 3.35
N TYR A 25 5.02 1.20 4.44
CA TYR A 25 6.12 2.03 4.93
C TYR A 25 7.33 2.08 3.98
N SER A 26 7.58 0.98 3.25
CA SER A 26 8.60 0.93 2.21
C SER A 26 8.51 2.08 1.20
N LEU A 27 7.30 2.53 0.82
CA LEU A 27 7.11 3.68 -0.07
C LEU A 27 7.65 4.97 0.54
N THR A 28 7.44 5.18 1.85
CA THR A 28 7.93 6.38 2.56
C THR A 28 9.45 6.48 2.49
N ILE A 29 10.15 5.36 2.72
CA ILE A 29 11.62 5.31 2.65
C ILE A 29 12.08 5.56 1.21
N VAL A 30 11.48 4.86 0.24
CA VAL A 30 11.84 5.00 -1.17
C VAL A 30 11.63 6.43 -1.65
N ALA A 31 10.50 7.07 -1.31
CA ALA A 31 10.21 8.45 -1.68
C ALA A 31 11.21 9.44 -1.03
N HIS A 32 11.56 9.21 0.23
CA HIS A 32 12.54 10.04 0.94
C HIS A 32 13.94 9.98 0.31
N GLU A 33 14.37 8.83 -0.19
CA GLU A 33 15.65 8.68 -0.88
C GLU A 33 15.57 9.17 -2.33
N ALA A 34 14.49 8.83 -3.05
CA ALA A 34 14.28 9.22 -4.44
C ALA A 34 14.27 10.74 -4.63
N LYS A 35 13.70 11.51 -3.69
CA LYS A 35 13.67 12.98 -3.81
C LYS A 35 15.05 13.62 -3.93
N LYS A 36 16.10 12.97 -3.38
CA LYS A 36 17.49 13.46 -3.48
C LYS A 36 18.03 13.37 -4.91
N LEU A 37 17.44 12.51 -5.73
CA LEU A 37 17.81 12.26 -7.12
C LEU A 37 16.86 12.92 -8.12
N MET A 38 15.80 13.58 -7.64
CA MET A 38 14.75 14.21 -8.45
C MET A 38 14.67 15.73 -8.17
N PRO A 39 15.77 16.50 -8.34
CA PRO A 39 15.80 17.93 -7.99
C PRO A 39 14.89 18.79 -8.87
N GLU A 40 14.59 18.33 -10.08
CA GLU A 40 13.65 18.97 -11.02
C GLU A 40 12.23 18.39 -10.91
N GLY A 41 11.96 17.65 -9.83
CA GLY A 41 10.71 16.93 -9.62
C GLY A 41 10.65 15.58 -10.36
N GLY A 42 9.46 14.99 -10.39
CA GLY A 42 9.19 13.75 -11.12
C GLY A 42 7.90 13.05 -10.69
N SER A 43 7.81 11.74 -10.89
CA SER A 43 6.61 10.96 -10.56
C SER A 43 6.95 9.61 -9.91
N ILE A 44 6.17 9.24 -8.89
CA ILE A 44 6.22 7.93 -8.23
C ILE A 44 4.84 7.29 -8.31
N VAL A 45 4.80 6.03 -8.76
CA VAL A 45 3.58 5.24 -8.84
C VAL A 45 3.67 4.06 -7.88
N ALA A 46 2.65 3.88 -7.04
CA ALA A 46 2.49 2.71 -6.18
C ALA A 46 1.30 1.86 -6.64
N THR A 47 1.41 0.54 -6.47
CA THR A 47 0.34 -0.40 -6.85
C THR A 47 -0.49 -0.80 -5.64
N THR A 48 -1.80 -0.56 -5.74
CA THR A 48 -2.81 -0.95 -4.74
C THR A 48 -3.83 -1.92 -5.34
N TYR A 49 -4.70 -2.46 -4.48
CA TYR A 49 -5.76 -3.39 -4.82
C TYR A 49 -7.05 -2.95 -4.12
N LEU A 50 -8.19 -3.27 -4.70
CA LEU A 50 -9.54 -2.91 -4.23
C LEU A 50 -9.79 -3.22 -2.73
N GLY A 51 -9.04 -4.17 -2.17
CA GLY A 51 -9.05 -4.53 -0.75
C GLY A 51 -8.63 -3.42 0.22
N GLY A 52 -8.07 -2.30 -0.26
CA GLY A 52 -7.83 -1.10 0.54
C GLY A 52 -9.09 -0.28 0.81
N GLU A 53 -10.06 -0.30 -0.12
CA GLU A 53 -11.31 0.46 -0.03
C GLU A 53 -12.48 -0.38 0.49
N PHE A 54 -12.47 -1.68 0.19
CA PHE A 54 -13.53 -2.62 0.59
C PHE A 54 -12.95 -3.86 1.28
N ALA A 55 -13.69 -4.42 2.24
CA ALA A 55 -13.32 -5.69 2.87
C ALA A 55 -13.47 -6.84 1.85
N VAL A 56 -12.34 -7.42 1.41
CA VAL A 56 -12.30 -8.53 0.45
C VAL A 56 -11.95 -9.84 1.17
N GLN A 57 -12.71 -10.90 0.89
CA GLN A 57 -12.45 -12.23 1.44
C GLN A 57 -11.04 -12.71 1.03
N ASN A 58 -10.33 -13.35 1.96
CA ASN A 58 -8.96 -13.87 1.78
C ASN A 58 -7.90 -12.80 1.45
N TYR A 59 -8.20 -11.50 1.64
CA TYR A 59 -7.24 -10.41 1.52
C TYR A 59 -6.76 -9.87 2.88
N ASN A 60 -7.52 -10.16 3.96
CA ASN A 60 -7.16 -9.99 5.38
C ASN A 60 -6.28 -8.75 5.68
N VAL A 61 -5.14 -8.97 6.34
CA VAL A 61 -4.18 -7.95 6.76
C VAL A 61 -3.64 -7.13 5.60
N MET A 62 -3.64 -7.68 4.38
CA MET A 62 -3.20 -6.97 3.20
C MET A 62 -4.17 -5.89 2.76
N GLY A 63 -5.48 -6.05 3.01
CA GLY A 63 -6.44 -4.97 2.80
C GLY A 63 -6.10 -3.74 3.63
N VAL A 64 -5.82 -3.94 4.92
CA VAL A 64 -5.44 -2.84 5.83
C VAL A 64 -4.10 -2.22 5.45
N ALA A 65 -3.14 -3.02 4.99
CA ALA A 65 -1.86 -2.50 4.51
C ALA A 65 -2.02 -1.68 3.22
N LYS A 66 -2.93 -2.06 2.31
CA LYS A 66 -3.23 -1.29 1.11
C LYS A 66 -4.01 0.00 1.41
N ALA A 67 -4.95 -0.03 2.34
CA ALA A 67 -5.60 1.19 2.84
C ALA A 67 -4.55 2.17 3.43
N SER A 68 -3.57 1.66 4.19
CA SER A 68 -2.46 2.46 4.69
C SER A 68 -1.62 3.04 3.56
N LEU A 69 -1.25 2.24 2.54
CA LEU A 69 -0.49 2.69 1.38
C LEU A 69 -1.20 3.83 0.62
N GLU A 70 -2.53 3.74 0.49
CA GLU A 70 -3.33 4.77 -0.18
C GLU A 70 -3.35 6.10 0.59
N ALA A 71 -3.44 6.03 1.92
CA ALA A 71 -3.26 7.21 2.76
C ALA A 71 -1.83 7.75 2.66
N ASN A 72 -0.83 6.87 2.69
CA ASN A 72 0.59 7.22 2.61
C ASN A 72 0.90 8.01 1.32
N VAL A 73 0.38 7.57 0.17
CA VAL A 73 0.49 8.31 -1.10
C VAL A 73 -0.06 9.73 -0.98
N LYS A 74 -1.23 9.93 -0.36
CA LYS A 74 -1.83 11.26 -0.21
C LYS A 74 -0.97 12.17 0.67
N TYR A 75 -0.42 11.64 1.76
CA TYR A 75 0.46 12.40 2.65
C TYR A 75 1.82 12.70 2.00
N LEU A 76 2.39 11.76 1.25
CA LEU A 76 3.64 12.00 0.51
C LEU A 76 3.46 13.00 -0.63
N ALA A 77 2.33 12.99 -1.32
CA ALA A 77 2.01 14.00 -2.33
C ALA A 77 1.92 15.41 -1.73
N LEU A 78 1.38 15.52 -0.51
CA LEU A 78 1.30 16.78 0.22
C LEU A 78 2.68 17.26 0.70
N ASP A 79 3.52 16.35 1.20
CA ASP A 79 4.86 16.67 1.71
C ASP A 79 5.86 16.99 0.58
N LEU A 80 5.83 16.20 -0.49
CA LEU A 80 6.80 16.24 -1.59
C LEU A 80 6.18 16.85 -2.85
N VAL A 81 5.74 18.11 -2.75
CA VAL A 81 4.95 18.80 -3.80
C VAL A 81 5.57 18.84 -5.20
N GLN A 82 6.88 18.67 -5.32
CA GLN A 82 7.59 18.60 -6.63
C GLN A 82 7.53 17.20 -7.28
N ILE A 83 7.13 16.18 -6.51
CA ILE A 83 6.98 14.81 -6.96
C ILE A 83 5.49 14.49 -7.02
N ILE A 84 5.04 14.10 -8.21
CA ILE A 84 3.68 13.63 -8.42
C ILE A 84 3.57 12.20 -7.88
N PHE A 85 2.56 11.92 -7.07
CA PHE A 85 2.24 10.56 -6.66
C PHE A 85 0.95 10.08 -7.31
N ALA A 86 0.95 8.83 -7.75
CA ALA A 86 -0.24 8.17 -8.28
C ALA A 86 -0.37 6.74 -7.76
N LEU A 87 -1.63 6.28 -7.69
CA LEU A 87 -1.98 4.91 -7.35
C LEU A 87 -2.48 4.20 -8.59
N MET A 88 -1.90 3.03 -8.88
CA MET A 88 -2.41 2.12 -9.88
C MET A 88 -3.20 1.01 -9.17
N GLN A 89 -4.51 0.95 -9.43
CA GLN A 89 -5.41 -0.05 -8.85
C GLN A 89 -5.44 -1.29 -9.74
N PHE A 90 -5.06 -2.45 -9.20
CA PHE A 90 -5.24 -3.73 -9.88
C PHE A 90 -6.60 -4.32 -9.51
N GLN A 91 -7.46 -4.58 -10.50
CA GLN A 91 -8.68 -5.37 -10.30
C GLN A 91 -8.39 -6.80 -10.74
N LEU A 92 -8.46 -7.76 -9.82
CA LEU A 92 -8.57 -9.16 -10.22
C LEU A 92 -9.96 -9.31 -10.84
N VAL A 93 -10.03 -9.59 -12.14
CA VAL A 93 -11.24 -10.11 -12.78
C VAL A 93 -11.61 -11.37 -12.00
N GLN A 94 -12.62 -11.27 -11.13
CA GLN A 94 -13.22 -12.43 -10.50
C GLN A 94 -13.87 -13.21 -11.64
N SER A 95 -13.21 -14.28 -12.10
CA SER A 95 -13.85 -15.27 -12.95
C SER A 95 -15.05 -15.81 -12.18
N VAL A 96 -16.25 -15.49 -12.65
CA VAL A 96 -17.51 -15.94 -12.10
C VAL A 96 -17.57 -17.47 -12.21
N HIS A 97 -17.24 -18.20 -11.15
CA HIS A 97 -17.51 -19.63 -10.99
C HIS A 97 -17.86 -19.94 -9.54
#